data_AF-A0A2M6XZQ4-F1
#
_entry.id   AF-A0A2M6XZQ4-F1
#
_cell.length_a   1.000
_cell.length_b   1.000
_cell.length_c   1.000
_cell.angle_alpha   90.00
_cell.angle_beta   90.00
_cell.angle_gamma   90.00
#
_symmetry.space_group_name_H-M   'P 1'
#
loop_
_entity.id
_entity.type
_entity.pdbx_description
1 polymer ?
#
loop_
_entity_poly.entity_id
_entity_poly.type
_entity_poly.pdbx_seq_one_letter_code
_entity_poly.pdbx_strand_id
1 'polypeptide(L)'
;MNEKRTLTKGKFIFFLLLVAAIGFLWLKFEKDIRSLFARSKKTVKESPRRAEKKKISCYITGEVRREGIYHFPEGSSVKDLVQAAGGLTDKADDASVNLSMPLTDCQTINVPKKSFFRRLGLGRAPEKTYFIPPMEIREEK
;
A
#
# COMPACT_ATOMS: atom_id res chain seq x y z
N MET A 1 -56.09 50.82 -26.08
CA MET A 1 -56.22 50.15 -27.40
C MET A 1 -55.44 48.84 -27.32
N ASN A 2 -56.10 47.76 -26.91
CA ASN A 2 -55.46 46.48 -26.59
C ASN A 2 -55.57 45.54 -27.79
N GLU A 3 -54.45 45.36 -28.49
CA GLU A 3 -54.36 44.52 -29.67
C GLU A 3 -54.38 43.05 -29.24
N LYS A 4 -55.52 42.39 -29.46
CA LYS A 4 -55.69 40.95 -29.29
C LYS A 4 -54.76 40.25 -30.27
N ARG A 5 -53.57 39.85 -29.81
CA ARG A 5 -52.63 39.02 -30.55
C ARG A 5 -53.27 37.64 -30.77
N THR A 6 -53.94 37.47 -31.90
CA THR A 6 -54.54 36.20 -32.30
C THR A 6 -53.44 35.25 -32.75
N LEU A 7 -53.17 34.28 -31.87
CA LEU A 7 -52.26 33.16 -32.09
C LEU A 7 -52.84 32.30 -33.23
N THR A 8 -52.43 32.61 -34.46
CA THR A 8 -52.83 31.89 -35.67
C THR A 8 -52.40 30.44 -35.52
N LYS A 9 -53.33 29.48 -35.70
CA LYS A 9 -53.11 28.03 -35.50
C LYS A 9 -51.81 27.50 -36.14
N GLY A 10 -51.36 28.10 -37.25
CA GLY A 10 -50.08 27.81 -37.91
C GLY A 10 -48.83 28.08 -37.06
N LYS A 11 -48.83 29.11 -36.19
CA LYS A 11 -47.71 29.40 -35.28
C LYS A 11 -47.61 28.38 -34.14
N PHE A 12 -48.75 27.83 -33.72
CA PHE A 12 -48.78 26.75 -32.71
C PHE A 12 -48.23 25.44 -33.28
N ILE A 13 -48.58 25.13 -34.54
CA ILE A 13 -48.04 23.97 -35.26
C ILE A 13 -46.52 24.09 -35.43
N PHE A 14 -46.02 25.28 -35.76
CA PHE A 14 -44.57 25.53 -35.86
C PHE A 14 -43.85 25.38 -34.51
N PHE A 15 -44.45 25.90 -33.43
CA PHE A 15 -43.89 25.75 -32.08
C PHE A 15 -43.88 24.29 -31.63
N LEU A 16 -44.93 23.52 -31.95
CA LEU A 16 -45.01 22.10 -31.65
C LEU A 16 -43.96 21.29 -32.43
N LEU A 17 -43.72 21.63 -33.70
CA LEU A 17 -42.63 21.07 -34.50
C LEU A 17 -41.25 21.45 -33.96
N LEU A 18 -41.07 22.68 -33.46
CA LEU A 18 -39.82 23.14 -32.85
C LEU A 18 -39.51 22.36 -31.56
N VAL A 19 -40.51 22.20 -30.69
CA VAL A 19 -40.37 21.42 -29.44
C VAL A 19 -40.10 19.95 -29.75
N ALA A 20 -40.78 19.38 -30.75
CA ALA A 20 -40.50 18.01 -31.20
C ALA A 20 -39.08 17.87 -31.79
N ALA A 21 -38.61 18.85 -32.55
CA ALA A 21 -37.26 18.87 -33.11
C ALA A 21 -36.18 19.01 -32.02
N ILE A 22 -36.41 19.86 -31.01
CA ILE A 22 -35.51 20.02 -29.85
C ILE A 22 -35.51 18.76 -29.00
N GLY A 23 -36.67 18.14 -28.76
CA GLY A 23 -36.78 16.85 -28.07
C GLY A 23 -36.06 15.73 -28.84
N PHE A 24 -36.18 15.71 -30.17
CA PHE A 24 -35.44 14.80 -31.03
C PHE A 24 -33.93 15.05 -31.00
N LEU A 25 -33.51 16.31 -30.90
CA LEU A 25 -32.11 16.70 -30.72
C LEU A 25 -31.57 16.28 -29.35
N TRP A 26 -32.40 16.38 -28.31
CA TRP A 26 -32.06 15.95 -26.94
C TRP A 26 -31.92 14.42 -26.84
N LEU A 27 -32.81 13.68 -27.51
CA LEU A 27 -32.73 12.22 -27.64
C LEU A 27 -31.48 11.74 -28.37
N LYS A 28 -30.95 12.52 -29.32
CA LYS A 28 -29.68 12.21 -29.98
C LYS A 28 -28.47 12.52 -29.08
N PHE A 29 -28.51 13.62 -28.34
CA PHE A 29 -27.41 14.05 -27.48
C PHE A 29 -27.09 13.07 -26.34
N GLU A 30 -28.11 12.44 -25.75
CA GLU A 30 -27.90 11.43 -24.69
C GLU A 30 -27.13 10.20 -25.15
N LYS A 31 -27.28 9.78 -26.42
CA LYS A 31 -26.57 8.63 -26.98
C LYS A 31 -25.09 8.92 -27.19
N ASP A 32 -24.76 10.12 -27.67
CA ASP A 32 -23.38 10.53 -27.89
C ASP A 32 -22.62 10.63 -26.57
N ILE A 33 -23.23 11.22 -25.53
CA ILE A 33 -22.67 11.27 -24.17
C ILE A 33 -22.42 9.86 -23.63
N ARG A 34 -23.40 8.95 -23.73
CA ARG A 34 -23.22 7.56 -23.27
C ARG A 34 -22.08 6.83 -23.97
N SER A 35 -21.84 7.08 -25.26
CA SER A 35 -20.76 6.44 -26.00
C SER A 35 -19.36 6.92 -25.55
N LEU A 36 -19.23 8.19 -25.19
CA LEU A 36 -18.01 8.78 -24.63
C LEU A 36 -17.74 8.26 -23.21
N PHE A 37 -18.78 8.17 -22.37
CA PHE A 37 -18.65 7.58 -21.03
C PHE A 37 -18.43 6.05 -21.05
N ALA A 38 -19.01 5.34 -22.02
CA ALA A 38 -18.75 3.91 -22.23
C ALA A 38 -17.31 3.65 -22.70
N ARG A 39 -16.74 4.55 -23.50
CA ARG A 39 -15.31 4.50 -23.87
C ARG A 39 -14.40 4.82 -22.68
N SER A 40 -14.80 5.77 -21.84
CA SER A 40 -14.09 6.08 -20.58
C SER A 40 -14.01 4.88 -19.64
N LYS A 41 -15.10 4.11 -19.48
CA LYS A 41 -15.10 2.89 -18.65
C LYS A 41 -14.29 1.72 -19.23
N LYS A 42 -13.92 1.76 -20.51
CA LYS A 42 -13.18 0.67 -21.21
C LYS A 42 -11.69 0.95 -21.40
N THR A 43 -11.21 2.13 -21.02
CA THR A 43 -9.81 2.56 -21.23
C THR A 43 -8.99 2.58 -19.94
N VAL A 44 -9.54 2.11 -18.81
CA VAL A 44 -8.75 1.69 -17.65
C VAL A 44 -8.72 0.15 -17.61
N LYS A 45 -8.26 -0.45 -18.72
CA LYS A 45 -7.51 -1.69 -18.59
C LYS A 45 -6.11 -1.25 -18.19
N GLU A 46 -5.98 -0.88 -16.91
CA GLU A 46 -4.70 -0.99 -16.22
C GLU A 46 -4.30 -2.45 -16.39
N SER A 47 -3.54 -2.75 -17.45
CA SER A 47 -2.46 -3.70 -17.31
C SER A 47 -1.86 -3.39 -15.95
N PRO A 48 -1.74 -4.35 -15.01
CA PRO A 48 -1.02 -4.06 -13.80
C PRO A 48 0.36 -3.67 -14.29
N ARG A 49 0.64 -2.35 -14.34
CA ARG A 49 1.99 -1.84 -14.29
C ARG A 49 2.47 -2.56 -13.06
N ARG A 50 3.28 -3.58 -13.31
CA ARG A 50 4.02 -4.31 -12.32
C ARG A 50 4.64 -3.19 -11.50
N ALA A 51 3.98 -2.83 -10.41
CA ALA A 51 4.56 -1.96 -9.42
C ALA A 51 5.81 -2.74 -9.12
N GLU A 52 6.95 -2.24 -9.60
CA GLU A 52 8.23 -2.84 -9.30
C GLU A 52 8.28 -2.76 -7.79
N LYS A 53 7.88 -3.85 -7.14
CA LYS A 53 7.89 -3.96 -5.70
C LYS A 53 9.36 -3.79 -5.38
N LYS A 54 9.73 -2.60 -4.91
CA LYS A 54 11.09 -2.30 -4.52
C LYS A 54 11.50 -3.41 -3.57
N LYS A 55 12.61 -4.06 -3.91
CA LYS A 55 13.18 -5.08 -3.07
C LYS A 55 14.06 -4.37 -2.06
N ILE A 56 13.86 -4.71 -0.80
CA ILE A 56 14.68 -4.27 0.31
C ILE A 56 15.62 -5.39 0.71
N SER A 57 16.82 -5.02 1.13
CA SER A 57 17.83 -5.91 1.67
C SER A 57 17.91 -5.74 3.18
N CYS A 58 17.84 -6.83 3.93
CA CYS A 58 17.94 -6.79 5.39
C CYS A 58 18.92 -7.85 5.87
N TYR A 59 19.73 -7.50 6.86
CA TYR A 59 20.69 -8.38 7.50
C TYR A 59 20.14 -8.85 8.86
N ILE A 60 20.26 -10.15 9.17
CA ILE A 60 19.86 -10.70 10.46
C ILE A 60 21.00 -11.45 11.13
N THR A 61 21.16 -11.23 12.45
CA THR A 61 22.24 -11.76 13.28
C THR A 61 21.77 -12.17 14.66
N GLY A 62 22.57 -12.94 15.37
CA GLY A 62 22.34 -13.35 16.75
C GLY A 62 21.67 -14.71 16.86
N GLU A 63 20.70 -14.83 17.75
CA GLU A 63 20.02 -16.09 18.08
C GLU A 63 18.94 -16.49 17.04
N VAL A 64 19.38 -16.63 15.79
CA VAL A 64 18.59 -17.18 14.68
C VAL A 64 19.27 -18.41 14.10
N ARG A 65 18.51 -19.29 13.44
CA ARG A 65 19.10 -20.53 12.89
C ARG A 65 20.10 -20.27 11.76
N ARG A 66 19.83 -19.27 10.91
CA ARG A 66 20.67 -18.91 9.75
C ARG A 66 20.80 -17.41 9.64
N GLU A 67 21.89 -16.88 10.16
CA GLU A 67 22.30 -15.50 9.97
C GLU A 67 22.60 -15.21 8.49
N GLY A 68 22.44 -13.96 8.07
CA GLY A 68 22.73 -13.58 6.69
C GLY A 68 21.87 -12.44 6.15
N ILE A 69 22.09 -12.11 4.88
CA ILE A 69 21.34 -11.09 4.15
C ILE A 69 20.20 -11.75 3.40
N TYR A 70 19.00 -11.19 3.55
CA TYR A 70 17.78 -11.65 2.89
C TYR A 70 17.14 -10.49 2.10
N HIS A 71 16.43 -10.84 1.03
CA HIS A 71 15.78 -9.88 0.15
C HIS A 71 14.27 -10.05 0.20
N PHE A 72 13.56 -8.97 0.47
CA PHE A 72 12.12 -8.96 0.65
C PHE A 72 11.47 -7.87 -0.20
N PRO A 73 10.19 -7.99 -0.59
CA PRO A 73 9.44 -6.84 -1.08
C PRO A 73 9.23 -5.81 0.04
N GLU A 74 9.17 -4.51 -0.31
CA GLU A 74 8.73 -3.46 0.60
C GLU A 74 7.43 -3.83 1.31
N GLY A 75 7.35 -3.49 2.60
CA GLY A 75 6.21 -3.80 3.47
C GLY A 75 6.26 -5.18 4.15
N SER A 76 7.30 -5.99 3.89
CA SER A 76 7.54 -7.22 4.65
C SER A 76 7.87 -6.93 6.11
N SER A 77 7.60 -7.88 7.00
CA SER A 77 7.77 -7.72 8.45
C SER A 77 9.03 -8.41 8.98
N VAL A 78 9.51 -8.01 10.17
CA VAL A 78 10.62 -8.68 10.86
C VAL A 78 10.31 -10.16 11.10
N LYS A 79 9.04 -10.52 11.34
CA LYS A 79 8.59 -11.91 11.42
C LYS A 79 8.92 -12.72 10.16
N ASP A 80 8.79 -12.10 8.98
CA ASP A 80 9.09 -12.76 7.71
C ASP A 80 10.60 -12.99 7.53
N LEU A 81 11.41 -12.01 7.95
CA LEU A 81 12.87 -12.14 7.99
C LEU A 81 13.32 -13.27 8.94
N VAL A 82 12.76 -13.33 10.15
CA VAL A 82 13.03 -14.40 11.12
C VAL A 82 12.63 -15.77 10.57
N GLN A 83 11.48 -15.88 9.90
CA GLN A 83 11.06 -17.14 9.28
C GLN A 83 11.99 -17.56 8.14
N ALA A 84 12.42 -16.63 7.27
CA ALA A 84 13.38 -16.93 6.22
C ALA A 84 14.73 -17.40 6.79
N ALA A 85 15.16 -16.82 7.91
CA ALA A 85 16.30 -17.25 8.69
C ALA A 85 16.15 -18.64 9.33
N GLY A 86 15.00 -19.31 9.16
CA GLY A 86 14.71 -20.64 9.71
C GLY A 86 14.12 -20.60 11.13
N GLY A 87 13.71 -19.42 11.60
CA GLY A 87 13.19 -19.21 12.95
C GLY A 87 14.26 -18.82 13.96
N LEU A 88 13.77 -18.48 15.16
CA LEU A 88 14.60 -18.19 16.33
C LEU A 88 15.21 -19.49 16.89
N THR A 89 16.34 -19.38 17.59
CA THR A 89 16.88 -20.48 18.40
C THR A 89 16.17 -20.54 19.77
N ASP A 90 16.31 -21.63 20.51
CA ASP A 90 15.69 -21.77 21.85
C ASP A 90 16.25 -20.78 22.88
N LYS A 91 17.44 -20.25 22.60
CA LYS A 91 18.16 -19.27 23.43
C LYS A 91 17.77 -17.83 23.09
N ALA A 92 17.07 -17.60 21.99
CA ALA A 92 16.64 -16.28 21.53
C ALA A 92 15.62 -15.65 22.48
N ASP A 93 15.77 -14.35 22.74
CA ASP A 93 14.76 -13.58 23.46
C ASP A 93 13.72 -13.02 22.48
N ASP A 94 12.61 -13.72 22.30
CA ASP A 94 11.51 -13.32 21.42
C ASP A 94 10.80 -12.06 21.90
N ALA A 95 10.75 -11.82 23.22
CA ALA A 95 10.16 -10.62 23.80
C ALA A 95 10.95 -9.33 23.50
N SER A 96 12.21 -9.47 23.10
CA SER A 96 13.08 -8.35 22.75
C SER A 96 12.92 -7.85 21.31
N VAL A 97 12.30 -8.64 20.44
CA VAL A 97 12.22 -8.36 19.00
C VAL A 97 10.78 -8.05 18.62
N ASN A 98 10.54 -6.87 18.02
CA ASN A 98 9.24 -6.54 17.48
C ASN A 98 9.01 -7.23 16.13
N LEU A 99 8.41 -8.42 16.17
CA LEU A 99 8.11 -9.23 14.99
C LEU A 99 7.14 -8.56 14.01
N SER A 100 6.25 -7.70 14.49
CA SER A 100 5.25 -7.00 13.67
C SER A 100 5.80 -5.75 12.98
N MET A 101 7.06 -5.39 13.26
CA MET A 101 7.68 -4.21 12.70
C MET A 101 7.92 -4.39 11.19
N PRO A 102 7.64 -3.37 10.36
CA PRO A 102 8.00 -3.40 8.94
C PRO A 102 9.51 -3.33 8.75
N LEU A 103 10.00 -4.05 7.75
CA LEU A 103 11.39 -4.02 7.32
C LEU A 103 11.66 -2.79 6.45
N THR A 104 12.83 -2.20 6.64
CA THR A 104 13.36 -1.11 5.81
C THR A 104 14.59 -1.58 5.05
N ASP A 105 14.93 -0.90 3.94
CA ASP A 105 16.14 -1.24 3.18
C ASP A 105 17.41 -0.99 4.02
N CYS A 106 18.43 -1.82 3.77
CA CYS A 106 19.70 -1.85 4.50
C CYS A 106 19.56 -2.00 6.03
N GLN A 107 18.43 -2.51 6.53
CA GLN A 107 18.20 -2.68 7.96
C GLN A 107 18.96 -3.89 8.49
N THR A 108 19.60 -3.72 9.65
CA THR A 108 20.16 -4.84 10.42
C THR A 108 19.28 -5.15 11.62
N ILE A 109 18.90 -6.41 11.77
CA ILE A 109 18.17 -6.94 12.92
C ILE A 109 19.10 -7.86 13.71
N ASN A 110 19.25 -7.58 15.01
CA ASN A 110 19.94 -8.47 15.93
C ASN A 110 18.93 -9.13 16.86
N VAL A 111 19.06 -10.44 17.04
CA VAL A 111 18.27 -11.22 17.99
C VAL A 111 19.15 -11.58 19.19
N PRO A 112 18.91 -10.99 20.37
CA PRO A 112 19.73 -11.26 21.56
C PRO A 112 19.36 -12.59 22.23
N LYS A 113 20.25 -13.05 23.11
CA LYS A 113 20.01 -14.21 24.02
C LYS A 113 19.11 -13.81 25.19
N LYS A 114 18.25 -14.71 25.68
CA LYS A 114 17.45 -14.53 26.91
C LYS A 114 18.27 -14.12 28.14
N SER A 115 19.51 -14.59 28.23
CA SER A 115 20.41 -14.27 29.35
C SER A 115 21.04 -12.88 29.26
N PHE A 116 20.96 -12.20 28.09
CA PHE A 116 21.67 -10.95 27.84
C PHE A 116 21.19 -9.83 28.77
N PHE A 117 19.89 -9.54 28.77
CA PHE A 117 19.31 -8.49 29.61
C PHE A 117 19.37 -8.81 31.11
N ARG A 118 19.33 -10.10 31.46
CA ARG A 118 19.50 -10.54 32.85
C ARG A 118 20.90 -10.18 33.37
N ARG A 119 21.96 -10.38 32.55
CA ARG A 119 23.35 -10.03 32.92
C ARG A 119 23.57 -8.52 33.04
N LEU A 120 22.81 -7.72 32.30
CA LEU A 120 22.85 -6.26 32.36
C LEU A 120 22.05 -5.68 33.54
N GLY A 121 21.41 -6.51 34.37
CA GLY A 121 20.55 -6.05 35.46
C GLY A 121 19.22 -5.43 35.02
N LEU A 122 18.89 -5.52 33.73
CA LEU A 122 17.67 -4.92 33.16
C LEU A 122 16.42 -5.80 33.35
N GLY A 123 16.59 -7.06 33.77
CA GLY A 123 15.52 -8.01 34.04
C GLY A 123 14.80 -8.51 32.78
N ARG A 124 14.21 -7.59 32.01
CA ARG A 124 13.50 -7.81 30.73
C ARG A 124 14.11 -6.95 29.63
N ALA A 125 14.00 -7.42 28.39
CA ALA A 125 14.30 -6.65 27.20
C ALA A 125 13.38 -5.41 27.04
N PRO A 126 13.93 -4.24 26.70
CA PRO A 126 13.15 -3.05 26.37
C PRO A 126 12.26 -3.30 25.13
N GLU A 127 11.06 -2.73 25.13
CA GLU A 127 9.99 -3.06 24.18
C GLU A 127 10.17 -2.46 22.76
N LYS A 128 11.14 -1.56 22.56
CA LYS A 128 11.34 -0.80 21.31
C LYS A 128 12.82 -0.55 21.01
N THR A 129 13.62 -1.59 20.80
CA THR A 129 15.05 -1.37 20.52
C THR A 129 15.48 -2.01 19.21
N TYR A 130 15.96 -1.16 18.29
CA TYR A 130 16.91 -1.56 17.26
C TYR A 130 18.22 -1.90 17.98
N PHE A 131 18.34 -3.13 18.45
CA PHE A 131 19.54 -3.50 19.17
C PHE A 131 20.68 -3.70 18.18
N ILE A 132 21.50 -2.67 17.99
CA ILE A 132 22.87 -2.85 17.51
C ILE A 132 23.68 -3.11 18.78
N PRO A 133 24.06 -4.36 19.11
CA PRO A 133 24.92 -4.59 20.26
C PRO A 133 26.19 -3.75 20.14
N PRO A 134 26.69 -3.15 21.23
CA PRO A 134 28.05 -2.66 21.23
C PRO A 134 28.98 -3.82 20.88
N MET A 135 29.87 -3.60 19.91
CA MET A 135 30.96 -4.50 19.55
C MET A 135 31.58 -5.02 20.84
N GLU A 136 31.55 -6.34 21.03
CA GLU A 136 32.24 -7.01 22.12
C GLU A 136 33.70 -6.59 21.99
N ILE A 137 34.18 -5.70 22.87
CA ILE A 137 35.59 -5.33 22.91
C ILE A 137 36.30 -6.63 23.24
N ARG A 138 36.94 -7.20 22.22
CA ARG A 138 37.81 -8.35 22.39
C ARG A 138 38.95 -7.85 23.27
N GLU A 139 38.91 -8.15 24.56
CA GLU A 139 40.10 -8.08 25.39
C GLU A 139 41.10 -9.04 24.75
N GLU A 140 42.06 -8.48 24.00
CA GLU A 140 43.29 -9.18 23.68
C GLU A 140 43.94 -9.53 25.02
N LYS A 141 44.05 -10.83 25.27
CA LYS A 141 44.92 -11.36 26.31
C LYS A 141 46.38 -11.11 25.97
#